data_AF-A0A2N1TCG6-F1
#
_entry.id   AF-A0A2N1TCG6-F1
#
_cell.length_a   1.000
_cell.length_b   1.000
_cell.length_c   1.000
_cell.angle_alpha   90.00
_cell.angle_beta   90.00
_cell.angle_gamma   90.00
#
_symmetry.space_group_name_H-M   'P 1'
#
loop_
_entity.id
_entity.type
_entity.pdbx_description
1 polymer ?
#
loop_
_entity_poly.entity_id
_entity_poly.type
_entity_poly.pdbx_seq_one_letter_code
_entity_poly.pdbx_strand_id
1 'polypeptide(L)'
;MYLEYLKVFLITLANIVSWMIIAKIILSWVRMGGRNVNANIEAFLDSVVGPVLRFFQMFPHRIGMFDLSPLIALIVIDLIVNLIKQIL
;
A
#
# COMPACT_ATOMS: atom_id res chain seq x y z
N MET A 1 -16.37 -16.93 -17.68
CA MET A 1 -15.52 -16.11 -18.58
C MET A 1 -15.35 -14.68 -18.07
N TYR A 2 -16.39 -13.84 -17.99
CA TYR A 2 -16.25 -12.45 -17.50
C TYR A 2 -15.82 -12.34 -16.03
N LEU A 3 -16.32 -13.22 -15.15
CA LEU A 3 -15.93 -13.24 -13.73
C LEU A 3 -14.44 -13.53 -13.54
N GLU A 4 -13.85 -14.40 -14.35
CA GLU A 4 -12.41 -14.71 -14.30
C GLU A 4 -11.56 -13.49 -14.67
N TYR A 5 -11.95 -12.74 -15.71
CA TYR A 5 -11.25 -11.52 -16.07
C TYR A 5 -11.34 -10.46 -14.97
N LEU A 6 -12.52 -10.33 -14.33
CA LEU A 6 -12.70 -9.43 -13.19
C LEU A 6 -11.84 -9.85 -12.00
N LYS A 7 -11.80 -11.14 -11.67
CA LYS A 7 -10.96 -11.71 -10.61
C LYS A 7 -9.49 -11.37 -10.81
N VAL A 8 -8.97 -11.67 -12.01
CA VAL A 8 -7.57 -11.39 -12.37
C VAL A 8 -7.30 -9.89 -12.27
N PHE A 9 -8.17 -9.05 -12.84
CA PHE A 9 -8.01 -7.60 -12.79
C PHE A 9 -7.93 -7.07 -11.35
N LEU A 10 -8.85 -7.46 -10.46
CA LEU A 10 -8.88 -7.01 -9.08
C LEU A 10 -7.65 -7.46 -8.29
N ILE A 11 -7.23 -8.72 -8.48
CA ILE A 11 -6.03 -9.26 -7.81
C ILE A 11 -4.77 -8.56 -8.32
N THR A 12 -4.66 -8.34 -9.63
CA THR A 12 -3.52 -7.60 -10.21
C THR A 12 -3.49 -6.16 -9.70
N LEU A 13 -4.62 -5.47 -9.64
CA LEU A 13 -4.71 -4.11 -9.11
C LEU A 13 -4.28 -4.06 -7.63
N ALA A 14 -4.78 -4.98 -6.81
CA ALA A 14 -4.39 -5.08 -5.40
C ALA A 14 -2.88 -5.31 -5.24
N ASN A 15 -2.28 -6.18 -6.07
CA ASN A 15 -0.85 -6.43 -6.06
C ASN A 15 -0.05 -5.17 -6.44
N ILE A 16 -0.47 -4.42 -7.46
CA ILE A 16 0.18 -3.16 -7.85
C ILE A 16 0.17 -2.18 -6.68
N VAL A 17 -0.99 -1.99 -6.03
CA VAL A 17 -1.11 -1.09 -4.87
C VAL A 17 -0.21 -1.55 -3.72
N SER A 18 -0.19 -2.85 -3.41
CA SER A 18 0.70 -3.41 -2.39
C SER A 18 2.18 -3.13 -2.68
N TRP A 19 2.63 -3.34 -3.92
CA TRP A 19 4.01 -3.02 -4.31
C TRP A 19 4.34 -1.53 -4.21
N MET A 20 3.38 -0.64 -4.50
CA MET A 20 3.57 0.80 -4.31
C MET A 20 3.67 1.19 -2.83
N ILE A 21 2.89 0.54 -1.96
CA ILE A 21 3.02 0.73 -0.50
C ILE A 21 4.39 0.24 -0.01
N ILE A 22 4.85 -0.93 -0.48
CA ILE A 22 6.20 -1.45 -0.17
C ILE A 22 7.27 -0.48 -0.64
N ALA A 23 7.16 0.05 -1.87
CA ALA A 23 8.09 1.06 -2.37
C ALA A 23 8.12 2.31 -1.47
N LYS A 24 6.96 2.75 -0.97
CA LYS A 24 6.88 3.87 -0.02
C LYS A 24 7.55 3.57 1.33
N ILE A 25 7.41 2.35 1.84
CA ILE A 25 8.12 1.90 3.05
C ILE A 25 9.63 1.95 2.82
N ILE A 26 10.11 1.40 1.70
CA ILE A 26 11.54 1.41 1.34
C ILE A 26 12.06 2.85 1.22
N LEU A 27 11.34 3.74 0.54
CA LEU A 27 11.73 5.15 0.44
C LEU A 27 11.78 5.84 1.81
N SER A 28 10.87 5.50 2.72
CA SER A 28 10.90 6.02 4.08
C SER A 28 12.19 5.64 4.81
N TRP A 29 12.67 4.40 4.63
CA TRP A 29 13.95 3.95 5.20
C TRP A 29 15.16 4.61 4.54
N VAL A 30 15.13 4.79 3.23
CA VAL A 30 16.19 5.52 2.51
C VAL A 30 16.32 6.94 3.06
N ARG A 31 15.19 7.63 3.28
CA ARG A 31 15.14 8.97 3.87
C ARG A 31 15.63 8.99 5.32
N MET A 32 15.23 8.01 6.14
CA MET A 32 15.72 7.87 7.53
C MET A 32 17.24 7.69 7.60
N GLY A 33 17.84 7.05 6.59
CA GLY A 33 19.30 6.92 6.45
C GLY A 33 20.02 8.18 5.96
N GLY A 34 19.35 9.33 5.90
CA GLY A 34 19.96 10.62 5.51
C GLY A 34 20.22 10.78 4.00
N ARG A 35 19.68 9.89 3.15
CA ARG A 35 19.82 10.00 1.70
C ARG A 35 18.68 10.82 1.10
N ASN A 36 19.02 11.67 0.14
CA ASN A 36 18.03 12.43 -0.63
C ASN A 36 17.19 11.47 -1.49
N VAL A 37 15.88 11.53 -1.32
CA VAL A 37 14.91 10.82 -2.15
C VAL A 37 14.47 11.73 -3.29
N ASN A 38 14.22 11.16 -4.46
CA ASN A 38 13.66 11.91 -5.58
C ASN A 38 12.24 12.39 -5.24
N ALA A 39 12.07 13.70 -5.06
CA ALA A 39 10.81 14.32 -4.68
C ALA A 39 9.65 13.99 -5.63
N ASN A 40 9.92 13.78 -6.92
CA ASN A 40 8.89 13.41 -7.90
C ASN A 40 8.35 11.99 -7.65
N ILE A 41 9.22 11.05 -7.26
CA ILE A 41 8.82 9.68 -6.95
C ILE A 41 8.00 9.67 -5.65
N GLU A 42 8.45 10.43 -4.64
CA GLU A 42 7.72 10.57 -3.38
C GLU A 42 6.33 11.18 -3.60
N ALA A 43 6.24 12.31 -4.33
CA ALA A 43 4.98 12.95 -4.67
C ALA A 43 4.04 12.03 -5.47
N PHE A 44 4.59 11.24 -6.40
CA PHE A 44 3.83 10.25 -7.15
C PHE A 44 3.24 9.17 -6.23
N LEU A 45 4.06 8.55 -5.37
CA LEU A 45 3.56 7.55 -4.42
C LEU A 45 2.53 8.15 -3.45
N ASP A 46 2.76 9.38 -2.99
CA ASP A 46 1.81 10.10 -2.13
C ASP A 46 0.47 10.37 -2.83
N SER A 47 0.49 10.66 -4.14
CA SER A 47 -0.73 10.85 -4.91
C SER A 47 -1.53 9.56 -5.07
N VAL A 48 -0.86 8.43 -5.28
CA VAL A 48 -1.52 7.14 -5.57
C VAL A 48 -1.90 6.36 -4.31
N VAL A 49 -0.94 6.11 -3.41
CA VAL A 49 -1.18 5.31 -2.20
C VAL A 49 -1.46 6.17 -0.97
N GLY A 50 -1.24 7.49 -1.02
CA GLY A 50 -1.53 8.39 0.09
C GLY A 50 -3.00 8.36 0.56
N PRO A 51 -4.02 8.35 -0.32
CA PRO A 51 -5.41 8.19 0.10
C PRO A 51 -5.65 6.90 0.89
N VAL A 52 -5.09 5.77 0.43
CA VAL A 52 -5.18 4.46 1.10
C VAL A 52 -4.52 4.53 2.48
N LEU A 53 -3.30 5.06 2.56
CA LEU A 53 -2.57 5.16 3.83
C LEU A 53 -3.22 6.13 4.81
N ARG A 54 -3.77 7.26 4.33
CA ARG A 54 -4.49 8.23 5.18
C ARG A 54 -5.71 7.61 5.86
N PHE A 55 -6.41 6.70 5.19
CA PHE A 55 -7.50 5.95 5.80
C PHE A 55 -7.03 5.13 7.02
N PHE A 56 -5.89 4.43 6.90
CA PHE A 56 -5.33 3.65 8.01
C PHE A 56 -4.67 4.51 9.10
N GLN A 57 -4.20 5.71 8.77
CA GLN A 57 -3.67 6.69 9.71
C GLN A 57 -4.75 7.32 10.60
N MET A 58 -6.03 7.15 10.30
CA MET A 58 -7.13 7.62 11.16
C MET A 58 -7.15 6.92 12.52
N PHE A 59 -6.49 5.77 12.63
CA PHE A 59 -6.36 5.03 13.86
C PHE A 59 -4.94 5.21 14.44
N PRO A 60 -4.79 5.47 15.75
CA PRO A 60 -3.50 5.73 16.37
C PRO A 60 -2.67 4.45 16.51
N HIS A 61 -2.03 4.03 15.41
CA HIS A 61 -1.10 2.90 15.35
C HIS A 61 0.37 3.33 15.23
N ARG A 62 0.69 4.57 15.59
CA ARG A 62 2.07 5.09 15.53
C ARG A 62 2.81 4.70 16.81
N ILE A 63 3.89 3.94 16.66
CA ILE A 63 4.78 3.60 17.77
C ILE A 63 6.02 4.49 17.65
N GLY A 64 6.06 5.58 18.41
CA GLY A 64 7.10 6.61 18.27
C GLY A 64 7.08 7.24 16.87
N MET A 65 8.22 7.17 16.17
CA MET A 65 8.34 7.67 14.79
C MET A 65 7.95 6.62 13.72
N PHE A 66 7.65 5.39 14.11
CA PHE A 66 7.27 4.33 13.17
C PHE A 66 5.78 4.38 12.89
N ASP A 67 5.44 4.63 11.63
CA ASP A 67 4.08 4.55 11.11
C ASP A 67 3.78 3.10 10.71
N LEU A 68 2.88 2.43 11.45
CA LEU A 68 2.43 1.07 11.12
C LEU A 68 1.32 1.03 10.08
N SER A 69 0.77 2.19 9.69
CA SER A 69 -0.33 2.28 8.70
C SER A 69 -0.01 1.55 7.38
N PRO A 70 1.22 1.62 6.82
CA PRO A 70 1.59 0.84 5.64
C PRO A 70 1.51 -0.67 5.84
N LEU A 71 1.91 -1.17 7.02
CA LEU A 71 1.86 -2.59 7.33
C LEU A 71 0.40 -3.06 7.46
N ILE A 72 -0.41 -2.30 8.17
CA ILE A 72 -1.85 -2.58 8.33
C ILE A 72 -2.54 -2.56 6.97
N ALA A 73 -2.21 -1.60 6.11
CA ALA A 73 -2.76 -1.52 4.75
C ALA A 73 -2.43 -2.79 3.94
N LEU A 74 -1.19 -3.29 4.01
CA LEU A 74 -0.78 -4.53 3.32
C LEU A 74 -1.56 -5.75 3.83
N ILE A 75 -1.74 -5.88 5.15
CA ILE A 75 -2.52 -6.97 5.75
C ILE A 75 -3.96 -6.92 5.28
N VAL A 76 -4.59 -5.73 5.30
CA VAL A 76 -5.97 -5.56 4.87
C VAL A 76 -6.14 -5.85 3.38
N ILE A 77 -5.20 -5.42 2.54
CA ILE A 77 -5.23 -5.75 1.11
C ILE A 77 -5.11 -7.26 0.88
N ASP A 78 -4.23 -7.95 1.61
CA ASP A 78 -4.11 -9.42 1.51
C ASP A 78 -5.41 -10.13 1.91
N LEU A 79 -6.05 -9.68 3.00
CA LEU A 79 -7.36 -10.21 3.41
C LEU A 79 -8.42 -9.99 2.31
N ILE A 80 -8.47 -8.81 1.70
CA ILE A 80 -9.39 -8.51 0.59
C ILE A 80 -9.11 -9.43 -0.60
N VAL A 81 -7.84 -9.63 -0.98
CA VAL A 81 -7.45 -10.53 -2.07
C VAL A 81 -7.88 -11.97 -1.78
N ASN A 82 -7.69 -12.45 -0.56
CA ASN A 82 -8.10 -13.80 -0.17
C ASN A 82 -9.63 -13.97 -0.19
N LEU A 83 -10.38 -12.95 0.23
CA LEU A 83 -11.84 -12.94 0.10
C LEU A 83 -12.29 -12.96 -1.36
N ILE A 84 -11.67 -12.16 -2.23
CA ILE A 84 -11.97 -12.17 -3.67
C ILE A 84 -11.72 -13.55 -4.26
N LYS A 85 -10.62 -14.22 -3.90
CA LYS A 85 -10.29 -15.57 -4.40
C LYS A 85 -11.32 -16.62 -3.99
N GLN A 86 -11.96 -16.45 -2.84
CA GLN A 86 -12.98 -17.37 -2.32
C GLN A 86 -14.36 -17.14 -2.91
N ILE A 87 -14.73 -15.88 -3.16
CA ILE A 87 -16.09 -15.49 -3.57
C ILE A 87 -16.25 -15.48 -5.10
N LEU A 88 -15.23 -15.01 -5.83
CA LEU A 88 -15.23 -14.86 -7.29
C LEU A 88 -14.54 -16.05 -7.96
#